data_AF-A0A2W5YCD1-F1
#
_entry.id   AF-A0A2W5YCD1-F1
#
_cell.length_a   1.000
_cell.length_b   1.000
_cell.length_c   1.000
_cell.angle_alpha   90.00
_cell.angle_beta   90.00
_cell.angle_gamma   90.00
#
_symmetry.space_group_name_H-M   'P 1'
#
loop_
_entity.id
_entity.type
_entity.pdbx_description
1 polymer ?
#
loop_
_entity_poly.entity_id
_entity_poly.type
_entity_poly.pdbx_seq_one_letter_code
_entity_poly.pdbx_strand_id
1 'polypeptide(L)'
;MSPAVSGSRDEGRRQVWPLHDRWPRGRRAGDWVLRRAATRGRGDRGDRGPRVRGNHCGRSPLGSRRLDADSPPASGLRSAFTGRSNPVSVEILYFEGCPSFERLLPRVRELVDQSGGDPAAIMLRAIETPEDAETSRFLGSPSVRVDGIDVDPGAAERDDFGLKCRIYRSAEGQTPTPPDDWIRTALGGDEGQLTTQLESVAAAVVNAFPQMDERDQCLALWLVRTLVQGEPVSQAELARAADEPEDFVAGALARWAGVFYDDQRRVIGFIGLAIRPTSHGLLLDGRQLWGWCAWDTLFLPELIGREARVSSTCPVTGVRVTLTVGAAGVRDLDPPDAVVSFLIPDKPFDANVMQDFCHFVHFFASAQAGEQWTVAHEGTFLMSVRDAHELGRRTNSAQFPHALQTGGPNRQAMSPAAFSRVNDRGL
;
A
#
# COMPACT_ATOMS: atom_id res chain seq x y z
N MET A 1 -41.70 21.71 -41.40
CA MET A 1 -40.79 22.82 -41.75
C MET A 1 -40.15 23.30 -40.46
N SER A 2 -38.82 23.08 -40.35
CA SER A 2 -37.76 23.73 -39.56
C SER A 2 -37.96 24.19 -38.09
N PRO A 3 -36.88 24.33 -37.29
CA PRO A 3 -35.49 23.88 -37.50
C PRO A 3 -34.84 23.15 -36.31
N ALA A 4 -33.77 22.44 -36.66
CA ALA A 4 -32.70 22.00 -35.77
C ALA A 4 -31.90 23.21 -35.25
N VAL A 5 -31.43 23.11 -34.01
CA VAL A 5 -30.31 23.91 -33.50
C VAL A 5 -29.26 22.96 -32.95
N SER A 6 -28.17 22.86 -33.72
CA SER A 6 -26.87 22.37 -33.30
C SER A 6 -26.20 23.42 -32.42
N GLY A 7 -25.45 22.95 -31.41
CA GLY A 7 -24.66 23.82 -30.53
C GLY A 7 -23.85 23.00 -29.55
N SER A 8 -22.76 22.39 -30.04
CA SER A 8 -21.73 21.79 -29.20
C SER A 8 -21.00 22.88 -28.41
N ARG A 9 -21.01 22.75 -27.08
CA ARG A 9 -19.94 23.25 -26.22
C ARG A 9 -19.63 22.15 -25.21
N ASP A 10 -18.44 21.58 -25.37
CA ASP A 10 -17.85 20.64 -24.45
C ASP A 10 -17.42 21.44 -23.20
N GLU A 11 -18.34 21.58 -22.24
CA GLU A 11 -18.01 22.11 -20.92
C GLU A 11 -17.20 21.04 -20.17
N GLY A 12 -15.90 21.28 -20.05
CA GLY A 12 -14.99 20.43 -19.28
C GLY A 12 -15.61 20.11 -17.91
N ARG A 13 -15.85 18.82 -17.67
CA ARG A 13 -16.43 18.30 -16.42
C ARG A 13 -15.66 18.86 -15.22
N ARG A 14 -16.31 19.74 -14.45
CA ARG A 14 -15.76 20.28 -13.20
C ARG A 14 -15.58 19.13 -12.20
N GLN A 15 -14.33 18.83 -11.82
CA GLN A 15 -14.01 17.91 -10.73
C GLN A 15 -14.08 18.69 -9.41
N VAL A 16 -15.27 18.75 -8.81
CA VAL A 16 -15.52 19.48 -7.56
C VAL A 16 -15.24 18.56 -6.37
N TRP A 17 -14.55 19.08 -5.36
CA TRP A 17 -14.34 18.36 -4.11
C TRP A 17 -15.69 17.91 -3.52
N PRO A 18 -15.88 16.62 -3.17
CA PRO A 18 -17.14 16.17 -2.59
C PRO A 18 -17.38 16.90 -1.26
N LEU A 19 -18.43 17.73 -1.23
CA LEU A 19 -18.82 18.49 -0.04
C LEU A 19 -19.13 17.55 1.14
N HIS A 20 -18.84 18.05 2.33
CA HIS A 20 -18.63 17.39 3.64
C HIS A 20 -19.73 16.45 4.20
N ASP A 21 -20.70 15.98 3.42
CA ASP A 21 -21.90 15.33 3.94
C ASP A 21 -21.91 13.79 3.86
N ARG A 22 -20.87 13.15 3.29
CA ARG A 22 -20.81 11.68 3.16
C ARG A 22 -19.70 10.97 3.92
N TRP A 23 -18.87 11.69 4.67
CA TRP A 23 -17.81 11.06 5.44
C TRP A 23 -18.17 11.04 6.94
N PRO A 24 -18.20 9.87 7.62
CA PRO A 24 -18.57 9.81 9.03
C PRO A 24 -17.59 10.66 9.84
N ARG A 25 -18.10 11.75 10.41
CA ARG A 25 -17.32 12.66 11.24
C ARG A 25 -16.89 11.93 12.52
N GLY A 26 -15.62 11.52 12.57
CA GLY A 26 -14.96 11.21 13.83
C GLY A 26 -15.07 12.43 14.76
N ARG A 27 -15.46 12.21 16.02
CA ARG A 27 -15.66 13.29 17.00
C ARG A 27 -14.39 14.15 17.11
N ARG A 28 -14.63 15.48 17.12
CA ARG A 28 -13.67 16.60 17.17
C ARG A 28 -12.31 16.25 17.78
N ALA A 29 -11.24 16.39 16.99
CA ALA A 29 -9.88 16.54 17.50
C ALA A 29 -9.79 17.86 18.26
N GLY A 30 -9.40 17.79 19.53
CA GLY A 30 -9.23 18.92 20.43
C GLY A 30 -8.17 19.92 19.98
N ASP A 31 -8.33 21.13 20.49
CA ASP A 31 -7.61 22.36 20.16
C ASP A 31 -6.08 22.25 20.23
N TRP A 32 -5.41 22.56 19.11
CA TRP A 32 -4.00 22.99 19.13
C TRP A 32 -3.96 24.52 19.11
N VAL A 33 -3.82 25.14 20.29
CA VAL A 33 -3.64 26.59 20.46
C VAL A 33 -2.25 27.00 19.98
N LEU A 34 -2.19 27.73 18.87
CA LEU A 34 -0.98 28.41 18.39
C LEU A 34 -0.71 29.68 19.22
N ARG A 35 0.39 29.71 19.97
CA ARG A 35 0.93 30.96 20.53
C ARG A 35 1.66 31.74 19.44
N ARG A 36 1.12 32.90 19.04
CA ARG A 36 1.82 33.89 18.22
C ARG A 36 2.88 34.61 19.07
N ALA A 37 4.13 34.59 18.63
CA ALA A 37 5.14 35.55 19.09
C ALA A 37 5.33 36.59 17.98
N ALA A 38 5.11 37.86 18.33
CA ALA A 38 5.35 39.02 17.49
C ALA A 38 6.74 39.59 17.77
N THR A 39 7.48 39.98 16.74
CA THR A 39 8.56 40.99 16.87
C THR A 39 8.74 41.82 15.60
N ARG A 40 9.12 43.08 15.87
CA ARG A 40 9.15 44.27 15.03
C ARG A 40 10.35 44.32 14.07
N GLY A 41 10.22 45.12 13.01
CA GLY A 41 11.21 45.26 11.94
C GLY A 41 12.37 46.23 12.19
N ARG A 42 13.29 46.22 11.21
CA ARG A 42 14.22 47.30 10.83
C ARG A 42 14.75 46.99 9.43
N GLY A 43 14.90 48.02 8.60
CA GLY A 43 15.17 47.87 7.18
C GLY A 43 16.60 48.14 6.71
N ASP A 44 16.67 48.14 5.38
CA ASP A 44 17.53 48.90 4.46
C ASP A 44 18.65 48.17 3.68
N ARG A 45 18.69 48.58 2.40
CA ARG A 45 19.72 48.53 1.33
C ARG A 45 20.01 47.23 0.58
N GLY A 46 19.91 47.39 -0.74
CA GLY A 46 19.99 46.35 -1.75
C GLY A 46 21.40 45.96 -2.19
N ASP A 47 21.47 44.89 -2.97
CA ASP A 47 22.53 44.69 -3.95
C ASP A 47 22.08 43.75 -5.09
N ARG A 48 22.71 43.90 -6.26
CA ARG A 48 22.35 43.26 -7.53
C ARG A 48 23.11 41.95 -7.78
N GLY A 49 22.39 40.90 -8.18
CA GLY A 49 22.87 39.75 -8.98
C GLY A 49 23.47 38.56 -8.19
N PRO A 50 23.63 37.34 -8.78
CA PRO A 50 23.45 36.96 -10.18
C PRO A 50 22.39 35.84 -10.43
N ARG A 51 22.10 35.60 -11.73
CA ARG A 51 21.15 34.61 -12.26
C ARG A 51 21.57 33.17 -11.91
N VAL A 52 20.66 32.40 -11.32
CA VAL A 52 20.80 30.95 -11.10
C VAL A 52 20.20 30.22 -12.31
N ARG A 53 20.96 29.27 -12.87
CA ARG A 53 20.55 28.40 -13.99
C ARG A 53 19.36 27.53 -13.57
N GLY A 54 18.33 27.46 -14.43
CA GLY A 54 17.18 26.57 -14.27
C GLY A 54 17.60 25.10 -14.32
N ASN A 55 17.04 24.30 -13.43
CA ASN A 55 17.26 22.86 -13.35
C ASN A 55 16.20 22.16 -14.19
N HIS A 56 16.52 21.90 -15.46
CA HIS A 56 15.68 21.09 -16.35
C HIS A 56 15.88 19.61 -16.03
N CYS A 57 14.80 18.85 -15.95
CA CYS A 57 14.86 17.39 -16.02
C CYS A 57 15.40 17.01 -17.41
N GLY A 58 16.61 16.47 -17.46
CA GLY A 58 17.34 16.23 -18.70
C GLY A 58 16.63 15.20 -19.57
N ARG A 59 16.29 15.58 -20.80
CA ARG A 59 15.88 14.64 -21.87
C ARG A 59 17.04 13.71 -22.21
N SER A 60 16.86 12.41 -22.06
CA SER A 60 17.72 11.39 -22.67
C SER A 60 16.91 10.57 -23.69
N PRO A 61 17.40 10.36 -24.92
CA PRO A 61 16.67 9.59 -25.92
C PRO A 61 17.08 8.11 -25.83
N LEU A 62 16.27 7.26 -25.21
CA LEU A 62 16.39 5.81 -25.34
C LEU A 62 15.01 5.18 -25.56
N GLY A 63 14.93 4.37 -26.62
CA GLY A 63 13.69 3.87 -27.20
C GLY A 63 12.89 2.93 -26.29
N SER A 64 11.58 3.17 -26.24
CA SER A 64 10.59 2.30 -25.63
C SER A 64 10.48 0.98 -26.40
N ARG A 65 10.82 -0.15 -25.76
CA ARG A 65 10.38 -1.47 -26.21
C ARG A 65 8.94 -1.70 -25.73
N ARG A 66 8.07 -2.04 -26.68
CA ARG A 66 6.70 -2.49 -26.42
C ARG A 66 6.76 -3.88 -25.78
N LEU A 67 6.01 -4.08 -24.70
CA LEU A 67 5.67 -5.40 -24.20
C LEU A 67 4.23 -5.66 -24.65
N ASP A 68 4.03 -6.74 -25.39
CA ASP A 68 2.74 -7.17 -25.88
C ASP A 68 1.86 -7.63 -24.70
N ALA A 69 0.60 -7.20 -24.72
CA ALA A 69 -0.37 -7.42 -23.67
C ALA A 69 -1.26 -8.62 -24.00
N ASP A 70 -1.03 -9.74 -23.33
CA ASP A 70 -2.03 -10.78 -23.11
C ASP A 70 -2.16 -10.98 -21.58
N SER A 71 -3.25 -10.48 -20.99
CA SER A 71 -3.59 -10.67 -19.57
C SER A 71 -4.83 -11.55 -19.44
N PRO A 72 -4.84 -12.54 -18.52
CA PRO A 72 -5.97 -13.44 -18.33
C PRO A 72 -7.12 -12.77 -17.54
N PRO A 73 -8.35 -13.32 -17.60
CA PRO A 73 -9.53 -12.69 -17.00
C PRO A 73 -9.55 -12.71 -15.46
N ALA A 74 -9.99 -11.60 -14.88
CA ALA A 74 -9.98 -11.24 -13.45
C ALA A 74 -10.96 -12.02 -12.52
N SER A 75 -11.49 -13.16 -12.94
CA SER A 75 -12.54 -13.88 -12.18
C SER A 75 -12.02 -14.78 -11.05
N GLY A 76 -10.74 -15.16 -11.06
CA GLY A 76 -10.17 -16.14 -10.13
C GLY A 76 -9.52 -15.61 -8.85
N LEU A 77 -9.30 -14.29 -8.72
CA LEU A 77 -8.51 -13.69 -7.62
C LEU A 77 -9.31 -13.41 -6.33
N ARG A 78 -10.61 -13.75 -6.33
CA ARG A 78 -11.59 -13.26 -5.33
C ARG A 78 -11.55 -13.99 -3.98
N SER A 79 -10.86 -15.14 -3.87
CA SER A 79 -11.04 -16.06 -2.74
C SER A 79 -9.85 -16.21 -1.78
N ALA A 80 -8.73 -15.50 -1.94
CA ALA A 80 -7.48 -15.93 -1.30
C ALA A 80 -6.73 -14.89 -0.44
N PHE A 81 -7.27 -13.69 -0.24
CA PHE A 81 -6.69 -12.72 0.69
C PHE A 81 -7.28 -12.86 2.11
N THR A 82 -7.01 -13.99 2.76
CA THR A 82 -7.05 -14.12 4.21
C THR A 82 -5.60 -14.17 4.69
N GLY A 83 -4.93 -13.02 4.73
CA GLY A 83 -3.52 -12.95 5.11
C GLY A 83 -3.30 -13.47 6.54
N ARG A 84 -2.32 -14.37 6.71
CA ARG A 84 -1.90 -14.93 8.00
C ARG A 84 -1.54 -13.80 8.99
N SER A 85 -2.29 -13.70 10.08
CA SER A 85 -2.04 -12.74 11.18
C SER A 85 -1.15 -13.31 12.29
N ASN A 86 -0.80 -14.59 12.23
CA ASN A 86 -0.03 -15.28 13.28
C ASN A 86 1.33 -15.78 12.75
N PRO A 87 2.36 -15.84 13.62
CA PRO A 87 3.62 -16.48 13.28
C PRO A 87 3.39 -17.96 12.90
N VAL A 88 4.10 -18.42 11.86
CA VAL A 88 4.02 -19.79 11.34
C VAL A 88 4.27 -20.78 12.48
N SER A 89 3.28 -21.63 12.76
CA SER A 89 3.37 -22.65 13.81
C SER A 89 3.78 -23.98 13.19
N VAL A 90 4.83 -24.61 13.75
CA VAL A 90 5.33 -25.91 13.28
C VAL A 90 5.19 -26.93 14.42
N GLU A 91 4.47 -28.02 14.17
CA GLU A 91 4.26 -29.12 15.12
C GLU A 91 4.83 -30.42 14.54
N ILE A 92 5.56 -31.19 15.35
CA ILE A 92 6.00 -32.54 15.03
C ILE A 92 5.38 -33.50 16.04
N LEU A 93 4.52 -34.39 15.54
CA LEU A 93 3.95 -35.49 16.31
C LEU A 93 4.83 -36.73 16.16
N TYR A 94 5.11 -37.41 17.26
CA TYR A 94 5.96 -38.59 17.28
C TYR A 94 5.58 -39.54 18.43
N PHE A 95 6.06 -40.78 18.40
CA PHE A 95 6.04 -41.67 19.57
C PHE A 95 7.48 -41.90 20.06
N GLU A 96 7.65 -42.28 21.33
CA GLU A 96 8.97 -42.49 21.93
C GLU A 96 9.80 -43.60 21.24
N GLY A 97 11.08 -43.33 21.00
CA GLY A 97 11.99 -44.28 20.37
C GLY A 97 11.84 -44.41 18.85
N CYS A 98 11.15 -43.47 18.18
CA CYS A 98 11.05 -43.45 16.72
C CYS A 98 12.36 -42.99 16.04
N PRO A 99 13.07 -43.86 15.29
CA PRO A 99 14.34 -43.49 14.63
C PRO A 99 14.17 -42.47 13.49
N SER A 100 12.96 -42.39 12.92
CA SER A 100 12.65 -41.45 11.85
C SER A 100 12.41 -40.04 12.39
N PHE A 101 11.86 -39.91 13.60
CA PHE A 101 11.73 -38.63 14.28
C PHE A 101 13.10 -38.03 14.62
N GLU A 102 14.01 -38.84 15.18
CA GLU A 102 15.37 -38.41 15.52
C GLU A 102 16.14 -37.89 14.30
N ARG A 103 15.94 -38.50 13.12
CA ARG A 103 16.52 -38.05 11.86
C ARG A 103 15.86 -36.79 11.30
N LEU A 104 14.55 -36.63 11.51
CA LEU A 104 13.78 -35.52 10.94
C LEU A 104 13.95 -34.21 11.70
N LEU A 105 14.00 -34.25 13.03
CA LEU A 105 13.98 -33.03 13.86
C LEU A 105 15.13 -32.04 13.54
N PRO A 106 16.39 -32.46 13.38
CA PRO A 106 17.47 -31.54 12.98
C PRO A 106 17.21 -30.91 11.61
N ARG A 107 16.63 -31.68 10.67
CA ARG A 107 16.34 -31.20 9.32
C ARG A 107 15.21 -30.18 9.31
N VAL A 108 14.12 -30.41 10.06
CA VAL A 108 13.02 -29.44 10.17
C VAL A 108 13.50 -28.14 10.82
N ARG A 109 14.34 -28.21 11.86
CA ARG A 109 14.96 -27.01 12.47
C ARG A 109 15.75 -26.19 11.46
N GLU A 110 16.54 -26.85 10.61
CA GLU A 110 17.30 -26.19 9.55
C GLU A 110 16.39 -25.54 8.50
N LEU A 111 15.33 -26.24 8.07
CA LEU A 111 14.38 -25.69 7.11
C LEU A 111 13.60 -24.49 7.67
N VAL A 112 13.22 -24.54 8.96
CA VAL A 112 12.57 -23.40 9.64
C VAL A 112 13.50 -22.20 9.74
N ASP A 113 14.77 -22.41 10.09
CA ASP A 113 15.80 -21.35 10.12
C ASP A 113 16.02 -20.73 8.74
N GLN A 114 16.11 -21.56 7.70
CA GLN A 114 16.24 -21.13 6.30
C GLN A 114 15.04 -20.33 5.80
N SER A 115 13.86 -20.58 6.36
CA SER A 115 12.62 -19.85 6.08
C SER A 115 12.44 -18.61 6.99
N GLY A 116 13.41 -18.29 7.85
CA GLY A 116 13.34 -17.13 8.75
C GLY A 116 12.44 -17.31 9.98
N GLY A 117 11.97 -18.53 10.25
CA GLY A 117 11.24 -18.88 11.48
C GLY A 117 12.18 -19.19 12.64
N ASP A 118 11.64 -19.27 13.86
CA ASP A 118 12.41 -19.64 15.06
C ASP A 118 12.44 -21.17 15.25
N PRO A 119 13.60 -21.84 15.09
CA PRO A 119 13.70 -23.28 15.30
C PRO A 119 13.41 -23.73 16.75
N ALA A 120 13.49 -22.82 17.71
CA ALA A 120 13.15 -23.08 19.11
C ALA A 120 11.63 -23.08 19.36
N ALA A 121 10.84 -22.49 18.47
CA ALA A 121 9.38 -22.45 18.56
C ALA A 121 8.68 -23.71 18.02
N ILE A 122 9.42 -24.66 17.46
CA ILE A 122 8.87 -25.93 16.96
C ILE A 122 8.28 -26.73 18.13
N MET A 123 6.98 -27.03 18.05
CA MET A 123 6.27 -27.80 19.06
C MET A 123 6.49 -29.29 18.83
N LEU A 124 6.92 -30.00 19.86
CA LEU A 124 7.10 -31.45 19.84
C LEU A 124 5.99 -32.07 20.67
N ARG A 125 5.19 -32.94 20.05
CA ARG A 125 4.08 -33.62 20.71
C ARG A 125 4.29 -35.14 20.67
N ALA A 126 4.54 -35.72 21.85
CA ALA A 126 4.55 -37.16 22.01
C ALA A 126 3.11 -37.70 21.97
N ILE A 127 2.89 -38.76 21.19
CA ILE A 127 1.67 -39.54 21.12
C ILE A 127 1.95 -40.87 21.82
N GLU A 128 1.30 -41.10 22.94
CA GLU A 128 1.62 -42.21 23.85
C GLU A 128 0.62 -43.35 23.72
N THR A 129 -0.64 -43.06 23.37
CA THR A 129 -1.71 -44.05 23.31
C THR A 129 -2.40 -44.12 21.94
N PRO A 130 -3.06 -45.24 21.60
CA PRO A 130 -3.90 -45.32 20.41
C PRO A 130 -5.04 -44.29 20.41
N GLU A 131 -5.61 -43.98 21.58
CA GLU A 131 -6.67 -42.97 21.72
C GLU A 131 -6.16 -41.55 21.42
N ASP A 132 -4.94 -41.22 21.85
CA ASP A 132 -4.27 -39.98 21.47
C ASP A 132 -4.02 -39.92 19.96
N ALA A 133 -3.66 -41.05 19.35
CA ALA A 133 -3.43 -41.14 17.92
C ALA A 133 -4.72 -40.87 17.12
N GLU A 134 -5.85 -41.40 17.56
CA GLU A 134 -7.17 -41.12 16.96
C GLU A 134 -7.56 -39.65 17.13
N THR A 135 -7.51 -39.14 18.37
CA THR A 135 -7.90 -37.76 18.70
C THR A 135 -7.06 -36.73 17.95
N SER A 136 -5.78 -37.02 17.79
CA SER A 136 -4.85 -36.14 17.08
C SER A 136 -4.81 -36.40 15.57
N ARG A 137 -5.55 -37.38 15.02
CA ARG A 137 -5.47 -37.80 13.60
C ARG A 137 -4.03 -38.14 13.17
N PHE A 138 -3.33 -38.89 14.02
CA PHE A 138 -1.92 -39.23 13.86
C PHE A 138 -1.73 -40.41 12.91
N LEU A 139 -1.17 -40.16 11.73
CA LEU A 139 -0.93 -41.18 10.70
C LEU A 139 0.34 -42.02 10.93
N GLY A 140 1.06 -41.74 12.01
CA GLY A 140 2.28 -42.42 12.43
C GLY A 140 3.46 -41.46 12.63
N SER A 141 4.53 -41.98 13.22
CA SER A 141 5.71 -41.19 13.55
C SER A 141 6.75 -41.18 12.43
N PRO A 142 7.39 -40.03 12.15
CA PRO A 142 6.97 -38.67 12.57
C PRO A 142 5.81 -38.18 11.69
N SER A 143 5.03 -37.22 12.18
CA SER A 143 4.07 -36.42 11.39
C SER A 143 4.39 -34.93 11.57
N VAL A 144 4.51 -34.17 10.50
CA VAL A 144 4.84 -32.74 10.53
C VAL A 144 3.62 -31.94 10.11
N ARG A 145 3.28 -30.91 10.88
CA ARG A 145 2.21 -29.96 10.60
C ARG A 145 2.74 -28.54 10.58
N VAL A 146 2.27 -27.76 9.63
CA VAL A 146 2.45 -26.32 9.58
C VAL A 146 1.07 -25.69 9.68
N ASP A 147 0.86 -24.82 10.66
CA ASP A 147 -0.43 -24.20 10.96
C ASP A 147 -1.57 -25.20 11.14
N GLY A 148 -1.25 -26.32 11.81
CA GLY A 148 -2.18 -27.41 12.07
C GLY A 148 -2.48 -28.32 10.87
N ILE A 149 -1.95 -28.00 9.68
CA ILE A 149 -2.14 -28.77 8.45
C ILE A 149 -0.93 -29.67 8.23
N ASP A 150 -1.17 -30.95 7.96
CA ASP A 150 -0.10 -31.91 7.67
C ASP A 150 0.60 -31.60 6.34
N VAL A 151 1.93 -31.71 6.30
CA VAL A 151 2.72 -31.41 5.09
C VAL A 151 2.54 -32.42 3.97
N ASP A 152 1.97 -33.59 4.26
CA ASP A 152 1.64 -34.62 3.27
C ASP A 152 0.32 -34.29 2.55
N PRO A 153 0.34 -34.07 1.23
CA PRO A 153 -0.86 -33.70 0.47
C PRO A 153 -2.00 -34.72 0.57
N GLY A 154 -1.70 -36.00 0.82
CA GLY A 154 -2.70 -37.05 0.93
C GLY A 154 -3.25 -37.26 2.34
N ALA A 155 -2.73 -36.57 3.36
CA ALA A 155 -3.06 -36.86 4.76
C ALA A 155 -4.53 -36.63 5.12
N ALA A 156 -5.19 -35.63 4.50
CA ALA A 156 -6.57 -35.29 4.80
C ALA A 156 -7.56 -36.43 4.51
N GLU A 157 -7.24 -37.26 3.50
CA GLU A 157 -8.08 -38.37 3.04
C GLU A 157 -7.79 -39.69 3.76
N ARG A 158 -6.74 -39.74 4.59
CA ARG A 158 -6.39 -40.93 5.37
C ARG A 158 -7.16 -40.97 6.68
N ASP A 159 -7.52 -42.19 7.09
CA ASP A 159 -8.25 -42.51 8.33
C ASP A 159 -7.57 -43.62 9.16
N ASP A 160 -6.40 -44.09 8.73
CA ASP A 160 -5.67 -45.16 9.40
C ASP A 160 -4.79 -44.62 10.55
N PHE A 161 -5.39 -43.94 11.52
CA PHE A 161 -4.64 -43.37 12.63
C PHE A 161 -4.05 -44.46 13.55
N GLY A 162 -2.89 -44.19 14.15
CA GLY A 162 -2.31 -45.12 15.12
C GLY A 162 -0.83 -44.95 15.39
N LEU A 163 -0.38 -45.64 16.46
CA LEU A 163 1.02 -45.76 16.86
C LEU A 163 1.78 -46.70 15.91
N LYS A 164 2.16 -46.18 14.74
CA LYS A 164 2.92 -46.91 13.72
C LYS A 164 3.95 -46.03 13.05
N CYS A 165 4.89 -46.64 12.33
CA CYS A 165 5.81 -45.90 11.47
C CYS A 165 5.05 -45.26 10.30
N ARG A 166 5.30 -43.97 10.06
CA ARG A 166 4.75 -43.28 8.90
C ARG A 166 5.60 -43.54 7.67
N ILE A 167 4.94 -43.76 6.54
CA ILE A 167 5.57 -43.89 5.22
C ILE A 167 5.00 -42.80 4.32
N TYR A 168 5.88 -41.89 3.90
CA TYR A 168 5.59 -40.81 2.98
C TYR A 168 5.78 -41.32 1.55
N ARG A 169 4.79 -41.09 0.70
CA ARG A 169 4.81 -41.54 -0.70
C ARG A 169 4.93 -40.32 -1.61
N SER A 170 6.08 -40.18 -2.25
CA SER A 170 6.40 -39.11 -3.18
C SER A 170 6.65 -39.66 -4.58
N ALA A 171 6.84 -38.80 -5.58
CA ALA A 171 7.21 -39.21 -6.93
C ALA A 171 8.59 -39.89 -6.97
N GLU A 172 9.49 -39.52 -6.05
CA GLU A 172 10.84 -40.05 -5.89
C GLU A 172 10.88 -41.40 -5.15
N GLY A 173 9.76 -41.81 -4.54
CA GLY A 173 9.62 -43.10 -3.86
C GLY A 173 9.02 -43.00 -2.45
N GLN A 174 9.22 -44.06 -1.68
CA GLN A 174 8.71 -44.17 -0.31
C GLN A 174 9.81 -43.87 0.70
N THR A 175 9.56 -42.93 1.60
CA THR A 175 10.51 -42.51 2.63
C THR A 175 9.88 -42.54 4.02
N PRO A 176 10.68 -42.77 5.07
CA PRO A 176 10.21 -42.76 6.46
C PRO A 176 10.14 -41.34 7.08
N THR A 177 10.46 -40.31 6.30
CA THR A 177 10.39 -38.88 6.65
C THR A 177 9.78 -38.11 5.47
N PRO A 178 9.06 -37.00 5.71
CA PRO A 178 8.51 -36.21 4.62
C PRO A 178 9.63 -35.61 3.75
N PRO A 179 9.42 -35.48 2.44
CA PRO A 179 10.30 -34.71 1.57
C PRO A 179 10.49 -33.24 2.04
N ASP A 180 11.69 -32.70 1.86
CA ASP A 180 12.02 -31.33 2.30
C ASP A 180 11.23 -30.26 1.55
N ASP A 181 10.88 -30.50 0.29
CA ASP A 181 10.09 -29.61 -0.55
C ASP A 181 8.65 -29.50 -0.05
N TRP A 182 8.07 -30.56 0.52
CA TRP A 182 6.75 -30.50 1.17
C TRP A 182 6.79 -29.60 2.40
N ILE A 183 7.83 -29.73 3.23
CA ILE A 183 8.02 -28.86 4.39
C ILE A 183 8.27 -27.41 3.95
N ARG A 184 9.18 -27.18 2.99
CA ARG A 184 9.46 -25.82 2.47
C ARG A 184 8.24 -25.18 1.82
N THR A 185 7.45 -25.97 1.09
CA THR A 185 6.19 -25.51 0.50
C THR A 185 5.17 -25.20 1.59
N ALA A 186 5.10 -25.97 2.68
CA ALA A 186 4.21 -25.64 3.78
C ALA A 186 4.67 -24.38 4.55
N LEU A 187 5.99 -24.18 4.69
CA LEU A 187 6.60 -23.01 5.32
C LEU A 187 6.48 -21.73 4.47
N GLY A 188 6.60 -21.84 3.14
CA GLY A 188 6.58 -20.70 2.20
C GLY A 188 5.33 -20.62 1.30
N GLY A 189 4.38 -21.53 1.49
CA GLY A 189 3.22 -21.74 0.60
C GLY A 189 2.23 -20.60 0.59
N ASP A 190 2.28 -19.73 1.60
CA ASP A 190 1.59 -18.44 1.55
C ASP A 190 2.43 -17.36 0.87
N GLU A 191 3.72 -17.24 1.17
CA GLU A 191 4.53 -16.12 0.64
C GLU A 191 4.67 -16.14 -0.88
N GLY A 192 4.86 -17.31 -1.51
CA GLY A 192 4.94 -17.42 -2.97
C GLY A 192 3.61 -17.14 -3.69
N GLN A 193 2.50 -17.52 -3.05
CA GLN A 193 1.14 -17.31 -3.59
C GLN A 193 0.66 -15.88 -3.34
N LEU A 194 0.92 -15.32 -2.15
CA LEU A 194 0.69 -13.93 -1.77
C LEU A 194 1.53 -12.97 -2.63
N THR A 195 2.80 -13.30 -2.91
CA THR A 195 3.65 -12.49 -3.80
C THR A 195 3.05 -12.42 -5.21
N THR A 196 2.64 -13.57 -5.75
CA THR A 196 2.00 -13.65 -7.07
C THR A 196 0.65 -12.91 -7.09
N GLN A 197 -0.11 -12.96 -6.01
CA GLN A 197 -1.37 -12.23 -5.88
C GLN A 197 -1.15 -10.71 -5.76
N LEU A 198 -0.20 -10.28 -4.93
CA LEU A 198 0.14 -8.86 -4.78
C LEU A 198 0.65 -8.27 -6.10
N GLU A 199 1.38 -9.04 -6.89
CA GLU A 199 1.80 -8.68 -8.25
C GLU A 199 0.60 -8.47 -9.18
N SER A 200 -0.38 -9.36 -9.12
CA SER A 200 -1.61 -9.22 -9.91
C SER A 200 -2.42 -7.98 -9.49
N VAL A 201 -2.55 -7.72 -8.20
CA VAL A 201 -3.21 -6.50 -7.68
C VAL A 201 -2.44 -5.25 -8.12
N ALA A 202 -1.11 -5.26 -8.00
CA ALA A 202 -0.25 -4.16 -8.44
C ALA A 202 -0.41 -3.86 -9.93
N ALA A 203 -0.44 -4.89 -10.78
CA ALA A 203 -0.67 -4.74 -12.21
C ALA A 203 -2.03 -4.10 -12.51
N ALA A 204 -3.10 -4.55 -11.85
CA ALA A 204 -4.44 -3.97 -12.01
C ALA A 204 -4.49 -2.50 -11.58
N VAL A 205 -3.89 -2.18 -10.44
CA VAL A 205 -3.80 -0.81 -9.93
C VAL A 205 -2.98 0.10 -10.85
N VAL A 206 -1.82 -0.36 -11.34
CA VAL A 206 -0.98 0.39 -12.29
C VAL A 206 -1.75 0.66 -13.58
N ASN A 207 -2.48 -0.33 -14.10
CA ASN A 207 -3.31 -0.17 -15.29
C ASN A 207 -4.50 0.78 -15.07
N ALA A 208 -4.95 0.93 -13.82
CA ALA A 208 -6.02 1.86 -13.48
C ALA A 208 -5.54 3.31 -13.45
N PHE A 209 -4.28 3.58 -13.11
CA PHE A 209 -3.75 4.94 -13.15
C PHE A 209 -3.50 5.41 -14.59
N PRO A 210 -3.71 6.72 -14.87
CA PRO A 210 -3.32 7.29 -16.15
C PRO A 210 -1.80 7.15 -16.36
N GLN A 211 -1.41 6.79 -17.58
CA GLN A 211 0.00 6.74 -17.96
C GLN A 211 0.56 8.15 -18.11
N MET A 212 1.72 8.39 -17.49
CA MET A 212 2.41 9.69 -17.49
C MET A 212 3.75 9.55 -18.20
N ASP A 213 4.02 10.42 -19.17
CA ASP A 213 5.37 10.54 -19.74
C ASP A 213 6.35 11.14 -18.72
N GLU A 214 7.65 11.15 -19.04
CA GLU A 214 8.69 11.64 -18.11
C GLU A 214 8.43 13.06 -17.60
N ARG A 215 7.87 13.93 -18.45
CA ARG A 215 7.61 15.34 -18.12
C ARG A 215 6.38 15.44 -17.22
N ASP A 216 5.33 14.69 -17.52
CA ASP A 216 4.14 14.55 -16.68
C ASP A 216 4.49 13.99 -15.29
N GLN A 217 5.35 12.95 -15.22
CA GLN A 217 5.83 12.38 -13.95
C GLN A 217 6.53 13.44 -13.09
N CYS A 218 7.41 14.24 -13.70
CA CYS A 218 8.11 15.32 -13.00
C CYS A 218 7.16 16.39 -12.49
N LEU A 219 6.22 16.85 -13.33
CA LEU A 219 5.23 17.86 -12.96
C LEU A 219 4.29 17.35 -11.85
N ALA A 220 3.91 16.07 -11.89
CA ALA A 220 3.09 15.43 -10.87
C ALA A 220 3.81 15.38 -9.51
N LEU A 221 5.10 15.01 -9.47
CA LEU A 221 5.89 15.08 -8.23
C LEU A 221 6.03 16.52 -7.72
N TRP A 222 6.24 17.50 -8.60
CA TRP A 222 6.24 18.92 -8.22
C TRP A 222 4.93 19.33 -7.57
N LEU A 223 3.78 18.93 -8.13
CA LEU A 223 2.47 19.23 -7.56
C LEU A 223 2.28 18.59 -6.19
N VAL A 224 2.53 17.28 -6.06
CA VAL A 224 2.44 16.55 -4.77
C VAL A 224 3.28 17.24 -3.71
N ARG A 225 4.55 17.53 -4.00
CA ARG A 225 5.47 18.13 -3.03
C ARG A 225 5.19 19.61 -2.74
N THR A 226 4.51 20.33 -3.65
CA THR A 226 4.05 21.70 -3.40
C THR A 226 2.81 21.71 -2.50
N LEU A 227 1.87 20.78 -2.69
CA LEU A 227 0.68 20.62 -1.84
C LEU A 227 1.03 20.32 -0.37
N VAL A 228 2.23 19.78 -0.09
CA VAL A 228 2.71 19.52 1.28
C VAL A 228 2.78 20.79 2.14
N GLN A 229 2.80 21.98 1.54
CA GLN A 229 2.72 23.24 2.29
C GLN A 229 1.37 23.43 3.01
N GLY A 230 0.33 22.70 2.59
CA GLY A 230 -1.02 22.79 3.15
C GLY A 230 -1.89 23.90 2.54
N GLU A 231 -1.41 24.54 1.47
CA GLU A 231 -2.09 25.64 0.80
C GLU A 231 -2.54 25.25 -0.62
N PRO A 232 -3.64 25.82 -1.14
CA PRO A 232 -4.06 25.62 -2.52
C PRO A 232 -2.97 26.08 -3.51
N VAL A 233 -2.71 25.28 -4.55
CA VAL A 233 -1.64 25.55 -5.53
C VAL A 233 -2.24 26.07 -6.83
N SER A 234 -1.88 27.29 -7.24
CA SER A 234 -2.27 27.81 -8.55
C SER A 234 -1.43 27.22 -9.69
N GLN A 235 -1.97 27.25 -10.92
CA GLN A 235 -1.24 26.78 -12.11
C GLN A 235 0.04 27.60 -12.34
N ALA A 236 0.01 28.91 -12.11
CA ALA A 236 1.16 29.80 -12.24
C ALA A 236 2.25 29.52 -11.18
N GLU A 237 1.87 29.16 -9.95
CA GLU A 237 2.85 28.73 -8.93
C GLU A 237 3.49 27.41 -9.30
N LEU A 238 2.71 26.42 -9.75
CA LEU A 238 3.23 25.14 -10.18
C LEU A 238 4.16 25.28 -11.39
N ALA A 239 3.75 26.06 -12.40
CA ALA A 239 4.57 26.38 -13.58
C ALA A 239 5.92 26.99 -13.18
N ARG A 240 5.90 27.99 -12.31
CA ARG A 240 7.12 28.64 -11.81
C ARG A 240 8.00 27.69 -10.99
N ALA A 241 7.40 26.86 -10.15
CA ALA A 241 8.13 25.89 -9.34
C ALA A 241 8.80 24.82 -10.22
N ALA A 242 8.07 24.32 -11.23
CA ALA A 242 8.55 23.29 -12.13
C ALA A 242 9.44 23.80 -13.27
N ASP A 243 9.60 25.12 -13.43
CA ASP A 243 10.23 25.76 -14.60
C ASP A 243 9.59 25.31 -15.93
N GLU A 244 8.26 25.27 -15.94
CA GLU A 244 7.44 24.79 -17.05
C GLU A 244 6.51 25.90 -17.59
N PRO A 245 6.17 25.92 -18.90
CA PRO A 245 5.20 26.87 -19.45
C PRO A 245 3.81 26.69 -18.84
N GLU A 246 3.11 27.79 -18.53
CA GLU A 246 1.75 27.73 -17.96
C GLU A 246 0.78 26.95 -18.86
N ASP A 247 0.87 27.08 -20.18
CA ASP A 247 0.02 26.34 -21.13
C ASP A 247 0.25 24.82 -21.05
N PHE A 248 1.49 24.40 -20.81
CA PHE A 248 1.80 22.98 -20.59
C PHE A 248 1.20 22.49 -19.27
N VAL A 249 1.35 23.26 -18.19
CA VAL A 249 0.78 22.92 -16.88
C VAL A 249 -0.75 22.84 -16.95
N ALA A 250 -1.40 23.82 -17.58
CA ALA A 250 -2.84 23.82 -17.77
C ALA A 250 -3.31 22.59 -18.58
N GLY A 251 -2.60 22.26 -19.66
CA GLY A 251 -2.89 21.08 -20.47
C GLY A 251 -2.68 19.75 -19.72
N ALA A 252 -1.63 19.63 -18.91
CA ALA A 252 -1.38 18.44 -18.09
C ALA A 252 -2.47 18.25 -17.03
N LEU A 253 -2.76 19.30 -16.25
CA LEU A 253 -3.78 19.27 -15.20
C LEU A 253 -5.19 19.00 -15.73
N ALA A 254 -5.50 19.41 -16.96
CA ALA A 254 -6.79 19.11 -17.61
C ALA A 254 -6.91 17.65 -18.09
N ARG A 255 -5.78 16.99 -18.39
CA ARG A 255 -5.75 15.57 -18.82
C ARG A 255 -5.76 14.60 -17.64
N TRP A 256 -5.26 15.00 -16.48
CA TRP A 256 -5.16 14.12 -15.32
C TRP A 256 -6.51 13.90 -14.63
N ALA A 257 -6.79 12.65 -14.30
CA ALA A 257 -7.86 12.29 -13.37
C ALA A 257 -7.43 12.57 -11.92
N GLY A 258 -8.40 12.81 -11.05
CA GLY A 258 -8.14 13.00 -9.62
C GLY A 258 -7.40 14.30 -9.31
N VAL A 259 -7.68 15.39 -10.03
CA VAL A 259 -7.22 16.73 -9.66
C VAL A 259 -8.43 17.50 -9.14
N PHE A 260 -8.39 17.87 -7.86
CA PHE A 260 -9.46 18.60 -7.21
C PHE A 260 -9.09 20.07 -7.02
N TYR A 261 -10.05 20.95 -7.27
CA TYR A 261 -9.85 22.39 -7.24
C TYR A 261 -10.75 23.10 -6.22
N ASP A 262 -10.29 24.25 -5.73
CA ASP A 262 -11.15 25.22 -5.06
C ASP A 262 -11.91 26.12 -6.06
N ASP A 263 -12.75 27.01 -5.54
CA ASP A 263 -13.55 27.95 -6.35
C ASP A 263 -12.69 28.91 -7.21
N GLN A 264 -11.41 29.07 -6.87
CA GLN A 264 -10.45 29.90 -7.60
C GLN A 264 -9.64 29.09 -8.63
N ARG A 265 -10.00 27.83 -8.86
CA ARG A 265 -9.28 26.87 -9.73
C ARG A 265 -7.83 26.62 -9.30
N ARG A 266 -7.55 26.69 -8.00
CA ARG A 266 -6.28 26.23 -7.41
C ARG A 266 -6.42 24.79 -6.97
N VAL A 267 -5.38 23.99 -7.18
CA VAL A 267 -5.37 22.57 -6.81
C VAL A 267 -5.36 22.44 -5.29
N ILE A 268 -6.26 21.63 -4.74
CA ILE A 268 -6.38 21.33 -3.30
C ILE A 268 -6.25 19.83 -3.00
N GLY A 269 -6.23 18.99 -4.04
CA GLY A 269 -5.98 17.58 -3.91
C GLY A 269 -5.53 16.97 -5.23
N PHE A 270 -4.63 16.00 -5.13
CA PHE A 270 -4.08 15.29 -6.27
C PHE A 270 -3.57 13.92 -5.84
N ILE A 271 -3.87 12.89 -6.64
CA ILE A 271 -3.37 11.50 -6.51
C ILE A 271 -3.44 10.93 -5.09
N GLY A 272 -4.57 11.13 -4.40
CA GLY A 272 -4.76 10.67 -3.01
C GLY A 272 -4.43 11.73 -1.95
N LEU A 273 -3.57 12.70 -2.25
CA LEU A 273 -3.24 13.78 -1.30
C LEU A 273 -4.33 14.85 -1.29
N ALA A 274 -4.64 15.37 -0.11
CA ALA A 274 -5.53 16.50 0.08
C ALA A 274 -5.05 17.44 1.19
N ILE A 275 -5.29 18.73 1.00
CA ILE A 275 -5.12 19.76 2.05
C ILE A 275 -6.41 19.99 2.85
N ARG A 276 -7.52 19.36 2.44
CA ARG A 276 -8.83 19.40 3.12
C ARG A 276 -9.05 18.14 3.96
N PRO A 277 -9.71 18.24 5.12
CA PRO A 277 -9.90 17.10 6.02
C PRO A 277 -10.64 15.90 5.43
N THR A 278 -10.14 14.70 5.71
CA THR A 278 -10.77 13.39 5.49
C THR A 278 -10.67 12.56 6.79
N SER A 279 -10.95 11.24 6.77
CA SER A 279 -10.65 10.38 7.94
C SER A 279 -9.19 9.98 8.08
N HIS A 280 -8.37 10.19 7.04
CA HIS A 280 -7.01 9.63 6.96
C HIS A 280 -5.98 10.75 7.05
N GLY A 281 -5.54 11.05 8.27
CA GLY A 281 -4.59 12.12 8.54
C GLY A 281 -3.16 11.71 8.21
N LEU A 282 -2.42 12.63 7.60
CA LEU A 282 -1.01 12.53 7.24
C LEU A 282 -0.24 13.71 7.86
N LEU A 283 0.51 13.49 8.93
CA LEU A 283 1.30 14.52 9.60
C LEU A 283 2.75 14.48 9.12
N LEU A 284 3.18 15.57 8.46
CA LEU A 284 4.49 15.74 7.84
C LEU A 284 5.15 17.02 8.34
N ASP A 285 6.30 16.94 9.01
CA ASP A 285 7.04 18.10 9.55
C ASP A 285 6.15 19.07 10.38
N GLY A 286 5.20 18.52 11.14
CA GLY A 286 4.24 19.30 11.94
C GLY A 286 3.06 19.89 11.15
N ARG A 287 2.94 19.60 9.86
CA ARG A 287 1.79 20.01 9.01
C ARG A 287 0.81 18.86 8.82
N GLN A 288 -0.46 19.15 9.07
CA GLN A 288 -1.55 18.19 8.87
C GLN A 288 -2.05 18.23 7.42
N LEU A 289 -1.96 17.09 6.75
CA LEU A 289 -2.51 16.81 5.43
C LEU A 289 -3.41 15.57 5.51
N TRP A 290 -3.96 15.13 4.39
CA TRP A 290 -4.97 14.08 4.37
C TRP A 290 -4.80 13.16 3.14
N GLY A 291 -5.07 11.87 3.32
CA GLY A 291 -5.30 10.91 2.24
C GLY A 291 -6.78 10.79 1.91
N TRP A 292 -7.17 10.47 0.68
CA TRP A 292 -8.58 10.22 0.36
C TRP A 292 -9.06 8.88 0.94
N CYS A 293 -8.17 7.91 1.05
CA CYS A 293 -8.37 6.61 1.68
C CYS A 293 -7.17 6.17 2.54
N ALA A 294 -7.27 4.98 3.14
CA ALA A 294 -6.17 4.39 3.92
C ALA A 294 -4.92 4.16 3.06
N TRP A 295 -5.06 3.63 1.85
CA TRP A 295 -3.93 3.28 0.99
C TRP A 295 -3.13 4.49 0.50
N ASP A 296 -3.78 5.63 0.27
CA ASP A 296 -3.08 6.88 -0.09
C ASP A 296 -2.01 7.24 0.93
N THR A 297 -2.30 7.06 2.22
CA THR A 297 -1.36 7.36 3.29
C THR A 297 -0.13 6.44 3.32
N LEU A 298 -0.19 5.31 2.61
CA LEU A 298 0.87 4.30 2.57
C LEU A 298 1.82 4.51 1.39
N PHE A 299 1.38 5.09 0.25
CA PHE A 299 2.26 5.32 -0.90
C PHE A 299 2.73 6.78 -1.04
N LEU A 300 1.96 7.76 -0.55
CA LEU A 300 2.31 9.18 -0.67
C LEU A 300 3.65 9.57 -0.02
N PRO A 301 4.07 9.03 1.14
CA PRO A 301 5.33 9.39 1.78
C PRO A 301 6.57 9.21 0.89
N GLU A 302 6.59 8.18 0.04
CA GLU A 302 7.67 7.95 -0.93
C GLU A 302 7.71 9.03 -2.02
N LEU A 303 6.55 9.36 -2.61
CA LEU A 303 6.46 10.42 -3.63
C LEU A 303 6.88 11.80 -3.05
N ILE A 304 6.48 12.05 -1.80
CA ILE A 304 6.85 13.26 -1.05
C ILE A 304 8.34 13.25 -0.68
N GLY A 305 8.93 12.07 -0.48
CA GLY A 305 10.32 11.90 -0.06
C GLY A 305 10.56 12.23 1.41
N ARG A 306 9.52 12.12 2.25
CA ARG A 306 9.55 12.40 3.70
C ARG A 306 8.74 11.35 4.46
N GLU A 307 9.15 11.10 5.70
CA GLU A 307 8.39 10.24 6.61
C GLU A 307 7.12 10.95 7.08
N ALA A 308 6.01 10.23 7.14
CA ALA A 308 4.73 10.73 7.64
C ALA A 308 4.23 9.90 8.82
N ARG A 309 3.63 10.57 9.82
CA ARG A 309 2.78 9.90 10.81
C ARG A 309 1.36 9.88 10.30
N VAL A 310 0.80 8.68 10.21
CA VAL A 310 -0.56 8.43 9.76
C VAL A 310 -1.47 8.24 10.97
N SER A 311 -2.68 8.79 10.89
CA SER A 311 -3.74 8.47 11.84
C SER A 311 -5.09 8.33 11.15
N SER A 312 -5.81 7.28 11.50
CA SER A 312 -7.15 6.97 10.98
C SER A 312 -8.05 6.46 12.11
N THR A 313 -9.31 6.18 11.79
CA THR A 313 -10.27 5.55 12.68
C THR A 313 -10.87 4.32 12.01
N CYS A 314 -10.91 3.19 12.71
CA CYS A 314 -11.60 2.00 12.25
C CYS A 314 -13.11 2.29 12.12
N PRO A 315 -13.73 2.09 10.95
CA PRO A 315 -15.15 2.43 10.76
C PRO A 315 -16.10 1.51 11.53
N VAL A 316 -15.64 0.32 11.93
CA VAL A 316 -16.45 -0.67 12.66
C VAL A 316 -16.36 -0.47 14.17
N THR A 317 -15.14 -0.35 14.71
CA THR A 317 -14.91 -0.31 16.17
C THR A 317 -14.73 1.10 16.73
N GLY A 318 -14.43 2.09 15.88
CA GLY A 318 -14.07 3.45 16.31
C GLY A 318 -12.67 3.57 16.94
N VAL A 319 -11.91 2.47 17.04
CA VAL A 319 -10.53 2.48 17.53
C VAL A 319 -9.64 3.27 16.57
N ARG A 320 -8.72 4.05 17.13
CA ARG A 320 -7.73 4.79 16.32
C ARG A 320 -6.69 3.83 15.79
N VAL A 321 -6.34 3.99 14.52
CA VAL A 321 -5.18 3.32 13.90
C VAL A 321 -4.11 4.37 13.66
N THR A 322 -2.89 4.14 14.13
CA THR A 322 -1.73 5.01 13.93
C THR A 322 -0.54 4.22 13.47
N LEU A 323 0.30 4.84 12.65
CA LEU A 323 1.52 4.24 12.12
C LEU A 323 2.45 5.34 11.59
N THR A 324 3.71 4.99 11.41
CA THR A 324 4.69 5.82 10.72
C THR A 324 5.10 5.13 9.41
N VAL A 325 5.10 5.89 8.32
CA VAL A 325 5.42 5.41 6.98
C VAL A 325 6.55 6.25 6.39
N GLY A 326 7.61 5.58 5.90
CA GLY A 326 8.74 6.24 5.27
C GLY A 326 9.60 5.28 4.46
N ALA A 327 10.82 5.70 4.10
CA ALA A 327 11.72 4.90 3.27
C ALA A 327 12.11 3.53 3.88
N ALA A 328 12.06 3.41 5.21
CA ALA A 328 12.30 2.15 5.92
C ALA A 328 11.07 1.23 5.99
N GLY A 329 9.96 1.62 5.36
CA GLY A 329 8.69 0.91 5.42
C GLY A 329 7.76 1.40 6.55
N VAL A 330 6.87 0.51 6.98
CA VAL A 330 5.89 0.76 8.04
C VAL A 330 6.46 0.41 9.42
N ARG A 331 6.36 1.33 10.36
CA ARG A 331 6.75 1.19 11.77
C ARG A 331 5.70 1.78 12.70
N ASP A 332 5.81 1.49 14.00
CA ASP A 332 4.93 2.02 15.05
C ASP A 332 3.42 1.80 14.77
N LEU A 333 3.07 0.66 14.17
CA LEU A 333 1.70 0.30 13.85
C LEU A 333 0.95 -0.05 15.14
N ASP A 334 -0.12 0.70 15.41
CA ASP A 334 -0.99 0.53 16.56
C ASP A 334 -2.46 0.67 16.13
N PRO A 335 -3.33 -0.32 16.41
CA PRO A 335 -3.01 -1.64 16.97
C PRO A 335 -2.14 -2.47 16.01
N PRO A 336 -1.32 -3.42 16.52
CA PRO A 336 -0.38 -4.20 15.70
C PRO A 336 -1.07 -5.09 14.66
N ASP A 337 -2.30 -5.51 14.95
CA ASP A 337 -3.11 -6.38 14.07
C ASP A 337 -3.96 -5.60 13.07
N ALA A 338 -3.72 -4.29 12.92
CA ALA A 338 -4.46 -3.47 11.99
C ALA A 338 -4.30 -3.96 10.54
N VAL A 339 -5.38 -3.90 9.77
CA VAL A 339 -5.45 -4.33 8.37
C VAL A 339 -6.07 -3.24 7.49
N VAL A 340 -5.96 -3.40 6.18
CA VAL A 340 -6.52 -2.50 5.18
C VAL A 340 -7.53 -3.26 4.31
N SER A 341 -8.72 -2.71 4.10
CA SER A 341 -9.60 -3.20 3.04
C SER A 341 -9.14 -2.69 1.67
N PHE A 342 -9.31 -3.51 0.65
CA PHE A 342 -8.95 -3.17 -0.71
C PHE A 342 -9.93 -3.79 -1.71
N LEU A 343 -9.88 -3.33 -2.95
CA LEU A 343 -10.61 -3.87 -4.09
C LEU A 343 -9.74 -3.75 -5.33
N ILE A 344 -9.91 -4.68 -6.27
CA ILE A 344 -9.16 -4.64 -7.53
C ILE A 344 -9.89 -3.67 -8.48
N PRO A 345 -9.26 -2.58 -8.94
CA PRO A 345 -9.86 -1.71 -9.94
C PRO A 345 -10.13 -2.50 -11.23
N ASP A 346 -11.33 -2.39 -11.77
CA ASP A 346 -11.76 -3.03 -13.02
C ASP A 346 -11.82 -2.05 -14.20
N LYS A 347 -11.58 -0.76 -13.94
CA LYS A 347 -11.56 0.33 -14.91
C LYS A 347 -10.48 1.37 -14.56
N PRO A 348 -10.07 2.21 -15.54
CA PRO A 348 -9.22 3.36 -15.26
C PRO A 348 -9.83 4.30 -14.21
N PHE A 349 -8.98 4.84 -13.34
CA PHE A 349 -9.37 5.87 -12.39
C PHE A 349 -9.75 7.16 -13.11
N ASP A 350 -10.90 7.69 -12.76
CA ASP A 350 -11.47 8.90 -13.31
C ASP A 350 -11.77 9.92 -12.18
N ALA A 351 -12.57 10.95 -12.49
CA ALA A 351 -12.96 11.98 -11.53
C ALA A 351 -13.71 11.43 -10.29
N ASN A 352 -14.27 10.21 -10.36
CA ASN A 352 -15.03 9.57 -9.29
C ASN A 352 -14.19 8.58 -8.48
N VAL A 353 -12.86 8.54 -8.64
CA VAL A 353 -11.96 7.64 -7.88
C VAL A 353 -12.23 7.65 -6.37
N MET A 354 -12.60 8.81 -5.81
CA MET A 354 -12.96 8.92 -4.39
C MET A 354 -14.21 8.09 -4.03
N GLN A 355 -15.21 8.03 -4.91
CA GLN A 355 -16.47 7.33 -4.69
C GLN A 355 -16.36 5.85 -5.06
N ASP A 356 -15.72 5.56 -6.19
CA ASP A 356 -15.72 4.22 -6.79
C ASP A 356 -14.62 3.32 -6.20
N PHE A 357 -13.57 3.90 -5.62
CA PHE A 357 -12.44 3.17 -5.07
C PHE A 357 -12.11 3.58 -3.63
N CYS A 358 -11.75 4.85 -3.38
CA CYS A 358 -11.28 5.29 -2.06
C CYS A 358 -12.32 5.07 -0.94
N HIS A 359 -13.61 5.12 -1.28
CA HIS A 359 -14.71 4.85 -0.35
C HIS A 359 -14.68 3.45 0.27
N PHE A 360 -14.02 2.49 -0.38
CA PHE A 360 -13.96 1.09 0.07
C PHE A 360 -12.62 0.72 0.73
N VAL A 361 -11.69 1.68 0.85
CA VAL A 361 -10.32 1.42 1.30
C VAL A 361 -10.10 2.07 2.67
N HIS A 362 -10.19 1.25 3.72
CA HIS A 362 -10.16 1.70 5.12
C HIS A 362 -9.12 0.94 5.94
N PHE A 363 -8.64 1.58 7.01
CA PHE A 363 -7.94 0.88 8.08
C PHE A 363 -8.95 0.24 9.03
N PHE A 364 -8.68 -0.97 9.49
CA PHE A 364 -9.41 -1.65 10.56
C PHE A 364 -8.47 -1.98 11.71
N ALA A 365 -9.02 -1.99 12.93
CA ALA A 365 -8.26 -2.28 14.14
C ALA A 365 -7.81 -3.75 14.24
N SER A 366 -8.47 -4.65 13.50
CA SER A 366 -8.16 -6.08 13.45
C SER A 366 -8.76 -6.70 12.17
N ALA A 367 -8.30 -7.89 11.80
CA ALA A 367 -8.89 -8.70 10.73
C ALA A 367 -10.39 -8.92 10.96
N GLN A 368 -10.79 -9.30 12.17
CA GLN A 368 -12.19 -9.51 12.54
C GLN A 368 -13.08 -8.28 12.26
N ALA A 369 -12.59 -7.07 12.59
CA ALA A 369 -13.33 -5.84 12.32
C ALA A 369 -13.42 -5.57 10.81
N GLY A 370 -12.37 -5.88 10.05
CA GLY A 370 -12.37 -5.83 8.60
C GLY A 370 -13.38 -6.80 7.98
N GLU A 371 -13.40 -8.05 8.42
CA GLU A 371 -14.26 -9.11 7.88
C GLU A 371 -15.74 -8.80 8.09
N GLN A 372 -16.09 -8.26 9.26
CA GLN A 372 -17.45 -7.78 9.52
C GLN A 372 -17.90 -6.72 8.51
N TRP A 373 -16.97 -5.88 8.04
CA TRP A 373 -17.25 -4.86 7.04
C TRP A 373 -17.27 -5.44 5.62
N THR A 374 -16.28 -6.26 5.24
CA THR A 374 -16.17 -6.79 3.86
C THR A 374 -17.34 -7.69 3.49
N VAL A 375 -17.96 -8.40 4.43
CA VAL A 375 -19.20 -9.18 4.20
C VAL A 375 -20.32 -8.32 3.60
N ALA A 376 -20.41 -7.04 3.96
CA ALA A 376 -21.42 -6.12 3.44
C ALA A 376 -20.98 -5.37 2.17
N HIS A 377 -19.73 -5.55 1.72
CA HIS A 377 -19.13 -4.81 0.60
C HIS A 377 -18.49 -5.77 -0.40
N GLU A 378 -19.33 -6.31 -1.30
CA GLU A 378 -18.92 -7.27 -2.31
C GLU A 378 -17.77 -6.74 -3.18
N GLY A 379 -16.81 -7.62 -3.49
CA GLY A 379 -15.62 -7.27 -4.28
C GLY A 379 -14.46 -6.69 -3.47
N THR A 380 -14.63 -6.50 -2.16
CA THR A 380 -13.56 -6.09 -1.26
C THR A 380 -12.89 -7.28 -0.57
N PHE A 381 -11.62 -7.10 -0.21
CA PHE A 381 -10.81 -8.07 0.53
C PHE A 381 -9.91 -7.36 1.54
N LEU A 382 -9.25 -8.11 2.43
CA LEU A 382 -8.34 -7.55 3.43
C LEU A 382 -6.89 -7.88 3.10
N MET A 383 -5.99 -6.94 3.37
CA MET A 383 -4.55 -7.17 3.30
C MET A 383 -3.87 -6.57 4.54
N SER A 384 -2.67 -7.06 4.86
CA SER A 384 -1.88 -6.44 5.93
C SER A 384 -1.50 -5.01 5.54
N VAL A 385 -1.26 -4.16 6.54
CA VAL A 385 -0.77 -2.79 6.32
C VAL A 385 0.58 -2.80 5.58
N ARG A 386 1.41 -3.82 5.81
CA ARG A 386 2.72 -3.97 5.16
C ARG A 386 2.56 -4.32 3.67
N ASP A 387 1.65 -5.23 3.33
CA ASP A 387 1.36 -5.58 1.94
C ASP A 387 0.74 -4.40 1.18
N ALA A 388 -0.17 -3.66 1.83
CA ALA A 388 -0.74 -2.44 1.26
C ALA A 388 0.32 -1.36 0.98
N HIS A 389 1.32 -1.24 1.87
CA HIS A 389 2.46 -0.36 1.65
C HIS A 389 3.37 -0.86 0.51
N GLU A 390 3.64 -2.16 0.43
CA GLU A 390 4.42 -2.75 -0.66
C GLU A 390 3.72 -2.61 -2.02
N LEU A 391 2.39 -2.80 -2.06
CA LEU A 391 1.55 -2.48 -3.22
C LEU A 391 1.78 -1.02 -3.65
N GLY A 392 1.76 -0.10 -2.68
CA GLY A 392 2.05 1.33 -2.90
C GLY A 392 3.43 1.57 -3.51
N ARG A 393 4.49 0.94 -2.99
CA ARG A 393 5.85 1.02 -3.53
C ARG A 393 5.95 0.53 -4.97
N ARG A 394 5.29 -0.60 -5.26
CA ARG A 394 5.27 -1.18 -6.62
C ARG A 394 4.54 -0.27 -7.60
N THR A 395 3.38 0.27 -7.21
CA THR A 395 2.64 1.25 -8.01
C THR A 395 3.46 2.51 -8.25
N ASN A 396 4.09 3.08 -7.22
CA ASN A 396 4.96 4.25 -7.35
C ASN A 396 6.12 4.01 -8.32
N SER A 397 6.79 2.85 -8.19
CA SER A 397 7.93 2.49 -9.04
C SER A 397 7.53 2.34 -10.52
N ALA A 398 6.34 1.80 -10.78
CA ALA A 398 5.80 1.64 -12.13
C ALA A 398 5.31 2.97 -12.73
N GLN A 399 4.69 3.83 -11.92
CA GLN A 399 4.10 5.10 -12.38
C GLN A 399 5.11 6.25 -12.48
N PHE A 400 6.17 6.24 -11.65
CA PHE A 400 7.18 7.30 -11.57
C PHE A 400 8.63 6.80 -11.74
N PRO A 401 8.93 5.90 -12.71
CA PRO A 401 10.24 5.27 -12.81
C PRO A 401 11.37 6.28 -13.01
N HIS A 402 11.15 7.34 -13.80
CA HIS A 402 12.19 8.35 -14.06
C HIS A 402 12.29 9.38 -12.94
N ALA A 403 11.14 9.84 -12.44
CA ALA A 403 11.08 10.94 -11.49
C ALA A 403 11.58 10.53 -10.09
N LEU A 404 11.42 9.27 -9.69
CA LEU A 404 11.96 8.75 -8.42
C LEU A 404 13.46 8.45 -8.50
N GLN A 405 13.97 7.94 -9.63
CA GLN A 405 15.40 7.65 -9.82
C GLN A 405 16.27 8.91 -9.83
N THR A 406 15.76 10.01 -10.38
CA THR A 406 16.46 11.30 -10.46
C THR A 406 16.35 12.12 -9.18
N GLY A 407 15.66 11.61 -8.14
CA GLY A 407 15.45 12.28 -6.85
C GLY A 407 14.35 13.35 -6.86
N GLY A 408 13.67 13.55 -8.00
CA GLY A 408 12.85 14.73 -8.26
C GLY A 408 13.63 16.04 -7.99
N PRO A 409 12.97 17.20 -7.92
CA PRO A 409 13.66 18.44 -7.60
C PRO A 409 14.37 18.37 -6.24
N ASN A 410 15.65 18.76 -6.26
CA ASN A 410 16.61 18.66 -5.16
C ASN A 410 16.02 19.22 -3.83
N ARG A 411 16.26 18.54 -2.69
CA ARG A 411 15.77 18.91 -1.34
C ARG A 411 15.99 20.39 -0.97
N GLN A 412 17.00 21.04 -1.56
CA GLN A 412 17.31 22.46 -1.34
C GLN A 412 16.34 23.44 -2.04
N ALA A 413 15.74 23.07 -3.18
CA ALA A 413 14.77 23.91 -3.89
C ALA A 413 13.39 23.95 -3.20
N MET A 414 13.13 22.99 -2.29
CA MET A 414 11.86 22.82 -1.60
C MET A 414 11.90 23.19 -0.11
N SER A 415 12.95 23.91 0.33
CA SER A 415 13.00 24.50 1.67
C SER A 415 11.84 25.50 1.85
N PRO A 416 11.21 25.59 3.03
CA PRO A 416 10.25 26.66 3.35
C PRO A 416 10.80 28.06 3.03
N ALA A 417 12.12 28.26 3.13
CA ALA A 417 12.78 29.51 2.80
C ALA A 417 12.83 29.81 1.29
N ALA A 418 12.77 28.80 0.42
CA ALA A 418 12.73 28.99 -1.03
C ALA A 418 11.34 29.46 -1.51
N PHE A 419 10.27 28.92 -0.91
CA PHE A 419 8.89 29.35 -1.18
C PHE A 419 8.51 30.66 -0.48
N SER A 420 9.00 30.89 0.75
CA SER A 420 8.77 32.16 1.47
C SER A 420 9.42 33.36 0.79
N ARG A 421 10.52 33.16 0.03
CA ARG A 421 11.15 34.23 -0.78
C ARG A 421 10.33 34.64 -2.01
N VAL A 422 9.34 33.84 -2.41
CA VAL A 422 8.52 34.09 -3.61
C VAL A 422 7.28 34.93 -3.28
N ASN A 423 6.70 34.79 -2.08
CA ASN A 423 5.54 35.58 -1.66
C ASN A 423 5.85 37.02 -1.21
N ASP A 424 7.12 37.35 -0.92
CA ASP A 424 7.52 38.71 -0.51
C ASP A 424 7.90 39.65 -1.67
N ARG A 425 7.61 39.27 -2.93
CA ARG A 425 7.91 40.10 -4.13
C ARG A 425 6.69 40.78 -4.77
N GLY A 426 5.58 40.86 -4.05
CA GLY A 426 4.41 41.63 -4.48
C GLY A 426 3.89 42.48 -3.34
N LEU A 427 4.50 43.65 -3.12
CA LEU A 427 3.90 44.90 -2.68
C LEU A 427 4.91 46.05 -2.80
#